data_AF-A0A0L0SDL1-F1
#
_entry.id   AF-A0A0L0SDL1-F1
#
_cell.length_a   1.000
_cell.length_b   1.000
_cell.length_c   1.000
_cell.angle_alpha   90.00
_cell.angle_beta   90.00
_cell.angle_gamma   90.00
#
_symmetry.space_group_name_H-M   'P 1'
#
loop_
_entity.id
_entity.type
_entity.pdbx_description
1 polymer ?
#
loop_
_entity_poly.entity_id
_entity_poly.type
_entity_poly.pdbx_seq_one_letter_code
_entity_poly.pdbx_strand_id
1 'polypeptide(L)'
;MGSGTCGRRSANCACNLRQYRSKDEENGERLRIMETQMRALAEESQEVGPLRAHVALLNDQFGEATARLTAAQDQLAAADADRAQLSHLRTQIAQQQAAVADLEHAVRDAQASRDRAAAEAADAVAAARRSADELATSKALFAAKARDHEAARARALELEARLDDERRELAAAVAEAESAAADAAALARNAEDRAAELAADMAAAHASIEEAKRSADRARTDLRRVQDEANAARAEVAAAHARIAALEKAAADRDAAERARQALTEQVADVQALNERLATDLEALASRETHLKHVNRSLKDEVRKLSRANSATSMPPVSPSPSANGAGLAATAMPPGAGARRMSVASTASGSMPLDLDNPGVKPVNVLYLKSVIMSFLEKKAMRPQLVPVLHALLECSDDELQRLQAIG
;
A
#
# COMPACT_ATOMS: atom_id res chain seq x y z
N MET A 1 208.60 -61.22 -94.72
CA MET A 1 209.89 -60.74 -94.17
C MET A 1 209.64 -60.36 -92.70
N GLY A 2 210.49 -60.65 -91.71
CA GLY A 2 211.78 -61.39 -91.67
C GLY A 2 211.91 -62.19 -90.36
N SER A 3 212.92 -63.05 -90.12
CA SER A 3 214.24 -62.76 -89.50
C SER A 3 214.20 -61.99 -88.16
N GLY A 4 214.97 -62.24 -87.09
CA GLY A 4 216.12 -63.14 -86.83
C GLY A 4 217.10 -62.48 -85.80
N THR A 5 218.02 -63.13 -85.07
CA THR A 5 218.39 -64.56 -84.83
C THR A 5 219.30 -64.71 -83.56
N CYS A 6 219.20 -65.86 -82.85
CA CYS A 6 220.28 -66.62 -82.14
C CYS A 6 221.26 -65.96 -81.10
N GLY A 7 221.56 -66.62 -79.95
CA GLY A 7 222.85 -66.36 -79.24
C GLY A 7 223.13 -66.73 -77.75
N ARG A 8 223.27 -68.02 -77.37
CA ARG A 8 224.23 -68.61 -76.38
C ARG A 8 224.44 -68.11 -74.90
N ARG A 9 224.32 -69.09 -73.95
CA ARG A 9 225.07 -69.32 -72.67
C ARG A 9 224.79 -68.37 -71.46
N SER A 10 224.46 -68.83 -70.22
CA SER A 10 225.06 -69.80 -69.24
C SER A 10 226.15 -69.15 -68.36
N ALA A 11 226.19 -69.20 -67.01
CA ALA A 11 225.42 -69.89 -65.95
C ALA A 11 225.24 -68.94 -64.70
N ASN A 12 224.63 -69.22 -63.53
CA ASN A 12 224.48 -70.45 -62.74
C ASN A 12 223.21 -70.44 -61.82
N CYS A 13 222.27 -71.36 -62.09
CA CYS A 13 221.15 -71.96 -61.34
C CYS A 13 220.55 -71.45 -59.98
N ALA A 14 221.00 -70.38 -59.31
CA ALA A 14 220.68 -70.17 -57.89
C ALA A 14 219.37 -69.40 -57.54
N CYS A 15 218.74 -68.66 -58.48
CA CYS A 15 217.77 -67.61 -58.10
C CYS A 15 216.28 -67.90 -58.41
N ASN A 16 215.97 -68.66 -59.47
CA ASN A 16 214.61 -68.66 -60.05
C ASN A 16 213.54 -69.44 -59.25
N LEU A 17 213.93 -70.28 -58.27
CA LEU A 17 212.97 -71.14 -57.56
C LEU A 17 212.13 -70.42 -56.49
N ARG A 18 212.53 -69.20 -56.06
CA ARG A 18 211.75 -68.41 -55.07
C ARG A 18 210.59 -67.66 -55.72
N GLN A 19 210.75 -67.23 -56.97
CA GLN A 19 209.79 -66.32 -57.63
C GLN A 19 208.50 -67.03 -58.10
N TYR A 20 208.52 -68.37 -58.19
CA TYR A 20 207.31 -69.17 -58.44
C TYR A 20 206.46 -69.38 -57.18
N ARG A 21 207.06 -69.73 -56.03
CA ARG A 21 206.31 -69.92 -54.77
C ARG A 21 205.50 -68.69 -54.36
N SER A 22 206.11 -67.51 -54.44
CA SER A 22 205.45 -66.25 -54.14
C SER A 22 204.20 -65.97 -54.99
N LYS A 23 204.09 -66.54 -56.20
CA LYS A 23 202.93 -66.36 -57.08
C LYS A 23 201.83 -67.41 -56.88
N ASP A 24 202.17 -68.60 -56.41
CA ASP A 24 201.17 -69.58 -55.97
C ASP A 24 200.51 -69.12 -54.65
N GLU A 25 201.28 -68.48 -53.76
CA GLU A 25 200.76 -67.90 -52.51
C GLU A 25 199.78 -66.74 -52.79
N GLU A 26 200.14 -65.76 -53.65
CA GLU A 26 199.23 -64.67 -54.06
C GLU A 26 197.93 -65.20 -54.72
N ASN A 27 198.03 -66.20 -55.61
CA ASN A 27 196.85 -66.79 -56.25
C ASN A 27 195.97 -67.57 -55.25
N GLY A 28 196.59 -68.25 -54.28
CA GLY A 28 195.88 -68.97 -53.23
C GLY A 28 195.06 -68.05 -52.32
N GLU A 29 195.59 -66.89 -51.96
CA GLU A 29 194.82 -65.89 -51.19
C GLU A 29 193.71 -65.25 -52.01
N ARG A 30 193.97 -64.95 -53.30
CA ARG A 30 192.97 -64.36 -54.19
C ARG A 30 191.75 -65.27 -54.41
N LEU A 31 191.94 -66.59 -54.39
CA LEU A 31 190.84 -67.56 -54.42
C LEU A 31 189.97 -67.47 -53.16
N ARG A 32 190.59 -67.42 -51.96
CA ARG A 32 189.86 -67.33 -50.68
C ARG A 32 189.00 -66.06 -50.59
N ILE A 33 189.52 -64.93 -51.07
CA ILE A 33 188.76 -63.66 -51.11
C ILE A 33 187.51 -63.80 -51.98
N MET A 34 187.64 -64.39 -53.18
CA MET A 34 186.51 -64.63 -54.07
C MET A 34 185.49 -65.63 -53.48
N GLU A 35 185.98 -66.67 -52.78
CA GLU A 35 185.13 -67.65 -52.10
C GLU A 35 184.36 -67.05 -50.90
N THR A 36 184.97 -66.12 -50.15
CA THR A 36 184.24 -65.35 -49.12
C THR A 36 183.23 -64.37 -49.70
N GLN A 37 183.53 -63.71 -50.84
CA GLN A 37 182.57 -62.82 -51.51
C GLN A 37 181.37 -63.58 -52.08
N MET A 38 181.59 -64.77 -52.64
CA MET A 38 180.52 -65.70 -53.06
C MET A 38 179.62 -66.11 -51.90
N ARG A 39 180.18 -66.30 -50.69
CA ARG A 39 179.41 -66.67 -49.49
C ARG A 39 178.54 -65.52 -48.98
N ALA A 40 179.08 -64.31 -48.90
CA ALA A 40 178.35 -63.12 -48.47
C ALA A 40 177.14 -62.82 -49.38
N LEU A 41 177.32 -62.92 -50.71
CA LEU A 41 176.22 -62.73 -51.67
C LEU A 41 175.15 -63.83 -51.58
N ALA A 42 175.52 -65.05 -51.17
CA ALA A 42 174.55 -66.13 -50.93
C ALA A 42 173.70 -65.82 -49.68
N GLU A 43 174.33 -65.39 -48.59
CA GLU A 43 173.65 -65.01 -47.34
C GLU A 43 172.72 -63.79 -47.56
N GLU A 44 173.18 -62.74 -48.23
CA GLU A 44 172.36 -61.56 -48.58
C GLU A 44 171.18 -61.94 -49.49
N SER A 45 171.36 -62.88 -50.43
CA SER A 45 170.25 -63.39 -51.25
C SER A 45 169.21 -64.17 -50.44
N GLN A 46 169.60 -64.77 -49.31
CA GLN A 46 168.73 -65.56 -48.44
C GLN A 46 167.84 -64.67 -47.56
N GLU A 47 168.26 -63.45 -47.22
CA GLU A 47 167.47 -62.47 -46.45
C GLU A 47 166.39 -61.74 -47.28
N VAL A 48 166.56 -61.62 -48.60
CA VAL A 48 165.56 -61.00 -49.49
C VAL A 48 164.25 -61.80 -49.53
N GLY A 49 164.32 -63.13 -49.33
CA GLY A 49 163.15 -64.03 -49.26
C GLY A 49 162.15 -63.66 -48.15
N PRO A 50 162.53 -63.71 -46.86
CA PRO A 50 161.64 -63.37 -45.76
C PRO A 50 161.18 -61.90 -45.79
N LEU A 51 162.00 -60.95 -46.28
CA LEU A 51 161.58 -59.56 -46.45
C LEU A 51 160.43 -59.42 -47.47
N ARG A 52 160.48 -60.14 -48.60
CA ARG A 52 159.35 -60.15 -49.55
C ARG A 52 158.10 -60.80 -48.97
N ALA A 53 158.24 -61.87 -48.19
CA ALA A 53 157.12 -62.49 -47.49
C ALA A 53 156.50 -61.54 -46.44
N HIS A 54 157.33 -60.75 -45.73
CA HIS A 54 156.84 -59.76 -44.77
C HIS A 54 156.14 -58.57 -45.44
N VAL A 55 156.63 -58.09 -46.59
CA VAL A 55 155.93 -57.06 -47.38
C VAL A 55 154.61 -57.58 -47.96
N ALA A 56 154.54 -58.86 -48.38
CA ALA A 56 153.28 -59.48 -48.77
C ALA A 56 152.29 -59.54 -47.60
N LEU A 57 152.73 -60.04 -46.43
CA LEU A 57 151.91 -60.08 -45.21
C LEU A 57 151.44 -58.68 -44.77
N LEU A 58 152.28 -57.65 -44.88
CA LEU A 58 151.90 -56.27 -44.59
C LEU A 58 150.90 -55.72 -45.61
N ASN A 59 151.03 -56.05 -46.90
CA ASN A 59 150.04 -55.67 -47.92
C ASN A 59 148.70 -56.38 -47.69
N ASP A 60 148.70 -57.66 -47.30
CA ASP A 60 147.48 -58.38 -46.94
C ASP A 60 146.83 -57.79 -45.68
N GLN A 61 147.62 -57.44 -44.66
CA GLN A 61 147.15 -56.73 -43.47
C GLN A 61 146.64 -55.32 -43.77
N PHE A 62 147.26 -54.57 -44.69
CA PHE A 62 146.76 -53.28 -45.16
C PHE A 62 145.48 -53.44 -45.99
N GLY A 63 145.38 -54.47 -46.82
CA GLY A 63 144.18 -54.83 -47.56
C GLY A 63 143.02 -55.17 -46.62
N GLU A 64 143.27 -56.00 -45.61
CA GLU A 64 142.28 -56.36 -44.60
C GLU A 64 141.90 -55.15 -43.72
N ALA A 65 142.87 -54.33 -43.29
CA ALA A 65 142.60 -53.10 -42.54
C ALA A 65 141.79 -52.09 -43.37
N THR A 66 142.06 -51.98 -44.69
CA THR A 66 141.30 -51.13 -45.61
C THR A 66 139.89 -51.67 -45.81
N ALA A 67 139.71 -52.99 -45.98
CA ALA A 67 138.40 -53.62 -46.10
C ALA A 67 137.58 -53.51 -44.81
N ARG A 68 138.22 -53.62 -43.64
CA ARG A 68 137.60 -53.35 -42.33
C ARG A 68 137.25 -51.87 -42.18
N LEU A 69 138.04 -50.95 -42.72
CA LEU A 69 137.76 -49.51 -42.71
C LEU A 69 136.59 -49.15 -43.62
N THR A 70 136.52 -49.67 -44.86
CA THR A 70 135.34 -49.46 -45.71
C THR A 70 134.10 -50.11 -45.11
N ALA A 71 134.18 -51.34 -44.58
CA ALA A 71 133.05 -51.95 -43.87
C ALA A 71 132.58 -51.13 -42.66
N ALA A 72 133.50 -50.49 -41.92
CA ALA A 72 133.15 -49.58 -40.83
C ALA A 72 132.57 -48.24 -41.33
N GLN A 73 133.02 -47.73 -42.48
CA GLN A 73 132.45 -46.55 -43.13
C GLN A 73 131.05 -46.83 -43.68
N ASP A 74 130.81 -47.99 -44.29
CA ASP A 74 129.50 -48.45 -44.75
C ASP A 74 128.54 -48.67 -43.57
N GLN A 75 129.02 -49.25 -42.47
CA GLN A 75 128.25 -49.36 -41.23
C GLN A 75 127.93 -48.00 -40.60
N LEU A 76 128.86 -47.04 -40.65
CA LEU A 76 128.61 -45.67 -40.17
C LEU A 76 127.59 -44.94 -41.07
N ALA A 77 127.71 -45.07 -42.40
CA ALA A 77 126.75 -44.52 -43.34
C ALA A 77 125.35 -45.13 -43.19
N ALA A 78 125.25 -46.44 -42.92
CA ALA A 78 124.00 -47.10 -42.58
C ALA A 78 123.44 -46.59 -41.24
N ALA A 79 124.28 -46.46 -40.21
CA ALA A 79 123.86 -45.93 -38.90
C ALA A 79 123.40 -44.46 -38.97
N ASP A 80 124.03 -43.63 -39.81
CA ASP A 80 123.60 -42.25 -40.06
C ASP A 80 122.33 -42.18 -40.92
N ALA A 81 122.13 -43.12 -41.85
CA ALA A 81 120.85 -43.25 -42.57
C ALA A 81 119.71 -43.68 -41.64
N ASP A 82 119.93 -44.66 -40.76
CA ASP A 82 118.98 -45.07 -39.72
C ASP A 82 118.71 -43.92 -38.74
N ARG A 83 119.74 -43.15 -38.38
CA ARG A 83 119.60 -41.95 -37.52
C ARG A 83 118.79 -40.85 -38.21
N ALA A 84 118.93 -40.67 -39.52
CA ALA A 84 118.11 -39.77 -40.32
C ALA A 84 116.66 -40.26 -40.43
N GLN A 85 116.43 -41.56 -40.62
CA GLN A 85 115.08 -42.14 -40.59
C GLN A 85 114.43 -41.97 -39.20
N LEU A 86 115.17 -42.23 -38.11
CA LEU A 86 114.68 -42.02 -36.75
C LEU A 86 114.42 -40.55 -36.43
N SER A 87 115.20 -39.60 -36.98
CA SER A 87 114.91 -38.16 -36.81
C SER A 87 113.67 -37.73 -37.61
N HIS A 88 113.48 -38.29 -38.82
CA HIS A 88 112.27 -38.06 -39.62
C HIS A 88 111.02 -38.64 -38.95
N LEU A 89 111.07 -39.90 -38.49
CA LEU A 89 109.97 -40.54 -37.76
C LEU A 89 109.65 -39.82 -36.44
N ARG A 90 110.65 -39.35 -35.69
CA ARG A 90 110.41 -38.50 -34.50
C ARG A 90 109.72 -37.18 -34.85
N THR A 91 110.11 -36.56 -35.97
CA THR A 91 109.47 -35.33 -36.46
C THR A 91 108.02 -35.59 -36.89
N GLN A 92 107.76 -36.71 -37.58
CA GLN A 92 106.42 -37.13 -37.99
C GLN A 92 105.53 -37.47 -36.79
N ILE A 93 106.06 -38.15 -35.77
CA ILE A 93 105.35 -38.43 -34.51
C ILE A 93 105.01 -37.12 -33.79
N ALA A 94 105.96 -36.16 -33.70
CA ALA A 94 105.70 -34.86 -33.09
C ALA A 94 104.62 -34.06 -33.86
N GLN A 95 104.64 -34.11 -35.20
CA GLN A 95 103.59 -33.51 -36.04
C GLN A 95 102.22 -34.17 -35.83
N GLN A 96 102.16 -35.50 -35.73
CA GLN A 96 100.93 -36.22 -35.43
C GLN A 96 100.42 -35.93 -34.02
N GLN A 97 101.30 -35.83 -33.02
CA GLN A 97 100.94 -35.45 -31.65
C GLN A 97 100.38 -34.03 -31.57
N ALA A 98 100.97 -33.07 -32.30
CA ALA A 98 100.43 -31.72 -32.42
C ALA A 98 99.04 -31.73 -33.08
N ALA A 99 98.89 -32.42 -34.23
CA ALA A 99 97.61 -32.52 -34.92
C ALA A 99 96.51 -33.20 -34.09
N VAL A 100 96.87 -34.19 -33.25
CA VAL A 100 95.94 -34.80 -32.28
C VAL A 100 95.54 -33.79 -31.19
N ALA A 101 96.50 -33.05 -30.63
CA ALA A 101 96.20 -32.03 -29.61
C ALA A 101 95.30 -30.90 -30.15
N ASP A 102 95.53 -30.47 -31.41
CA ASP A 102 94.70 -29.49 -32.11
C ASP A 102 93.28 -30.03 -32.38
N LEU A 103 93.16 -31.29 -32.81
CA LEU A 103 91.85 -31.95 -33.01
C LEU A 103 91.10 -32.15 -31.69
N GLU A 104 91.79 -32.52 -30.60
CA GLU A 104 91.19 -32.57 -29.26
C GLU A 104 90.73 -31.19 -28.79
N HIS A 105 91.47 -30.12 -29.13
CA HIS A 105 91.05 -28.75 -28.83
C HIS A 105 89.79 -28.38 -29.61
N ALA A 106 89.78 -28.62 -30.91
CA ALA A 106 88.62 -28.37 -31.77
C ALA A 106 87.38 -29.18 -31.34
N VAL A 107 87.56 -30.43 -30.89
CA VAL A 107 86.47 -31.25 -30.33
C VAL A 107 85.96 -30.68 -29.01
N ARG A 108 86.85 -30.25 -28.11
CA ARG A 108 86.48 -29.58 -26.84
C ARG A 108 85.74 -28.27 -27.09
N ASP A 109 86.17 -27.45 -28.04
CA ASP A 109 85.49 -26.21 -28.43
C ASP A 109 84.13 -26.45 -29.09
N ALA A 110 84.02 -27.49 -29.94
CA ALA A 110 82.78 -27.90 -30.57
C ALA A 110 81.77 -28.49 -29.57
N GLN A 111 82.24 -29.21 -28.53
CA GLN A 111 81.42 -29.62 -27.40
C GLN A 111 80.95 -28.40 -26.61
N ALA A 112 81.87 -27.51 -26.21
CA ALA A 112 81.53 -26.32 -25.44
C ALA A 112 80.63 -25.33 -26.20
N SER A 113 80.66 -25.29 -27.54
CA SER A 113 79.71 -24.49 -28.34
C SER A 113 78.35 -25.19 -28.50
N ARG A 114 78.33 -26.51 -28.67
CA ARG A 114 77.09 -27.32 -28.66
C ARG A 114 76.35 -27.20 -27.32
N ASP A 115 77.06 -27.27 -26.21
CA ASP A 115 76.45 -27.22 -24.88
C ASP A 115 75.87 -25.82 -24.57
N ARG A 116 76.55 -24.75 -25.02
CA ARG A 116 75.99 -23.38 -25.01
C ARG A 116 74.73 -23.27 -25.87
N ALA A 117 74.77 -23.73 -27.12
CA ALA A 117 73.60 -23.71 -28.00
C ALA A 117 72.43 -24.57 -27.47
N ALA A 118 72.71 -25.67 -26.75
CA ALA A 118 71.71 -26.50 -26.09
C ALA A 118 71.08 -25.80 -24.88
N ALA A 119 71.87 -25.06 -24.09
CA ALA A 119 71.36 -24.23 -22.99
C ALA A 119 70.51 -23.07 -23.52
N GLU A 120 70.99 -22.33 -24.52
CA GLU A 120 70.25 -21.25 -25.19
C GLU A 120 68.92 -21.74 -25.78
N ALA A 121 68.92 -22.93 -26.41
CA ALA A 121 67.69 -23.55 -26.92
C ALA A 121 66.72 -23.98 -25.79
N ALA A 122 67.24 -24.47 -24.65
CA ALA A 122 66.42 -24.82 -23.50
C ALA A 122 65.78 -23.58 -22.86
N ASP A 123 66.53 -22.49 -22.71
CA ASP A 123 66.03 -21.21 -22.20
C ASP A 123 65.01 -20.57 -23.15
N ALA A 124 65.23 -20.65 -24.47
CA ALA A 124 64.27 -20.22 -25.48
C ALA A 124 62.96 -21.01 -25.41
N VAL A 125 63.02 -22.34 -25.22
CA VAL A 125 61.83 -23.19 -25.02
C VAL A 125 61.14 -22.86 -23.69
N ALA A 126 61.88 -22.57 -22.61
CA ALA A 126 61.32 -22.15 -21.33
C ALA A 126 60.70 -20.75 -21.37
N ALA A 127 61.22 -19.84 -22.19
CA ALA A 127 60.61 -18.53 -22.47
C ALA A 127 59.33 -18.67 -23.31
N ALA A 128 59.37 -19.49 -24.38
CA ALA A 128 58.21 -19.75 -25.23
C ALA A 128 57.05 -20.42 -24.46
N ARG A 129 57.35 -21.34 -23.54
CA ARG A 129 56.34 -21.94 -22.63
C ARG A 129 55.71 -20.90 -21.72
N ARG A 130 56.50 -20.09 -21.01
CA ARG A 130 55.98 -19.00 -20.15
C ARG A 130 55.08 -18.05 -20.93
N SER A 131 55.50 -17.61 -22.12
CA SER A 131 54.67 -16.77 -23.00
C SER A 131 53.38 -17.47 -23.46
N ALA A 132 53.40 -18.77 -23.72
CA ALA A 132 52.20 -19.54 -24.04
C ALA A 132 51.23 -19.66 -22.85
N ASP A 133 51.75 -19.84 -21.63
CA ASP A 133 50.97 -19.91 -20.39
C ASP A 133 50.36 -18.53 -20.02
N GLU A 134 51.12 -17.45 -20.22
CA GLU A 134 50.66 -16.06 -20.10
C GLU A 134 49.56 -15.74 -21.14
N LEU A 135 49.71 -16.19 -22.39
CA LEU A 135 48.67 -16.06 -23.41
C LEU A 135 47.44 -16.93 -23.12
N ALA A 136 47.60 -18.11 -22.53
CA ALA A 136 46.50 -18.99 -22.14
C ALA A 136 45.68 -18.40 -20.97
N THR A 137 46.36 -17.92 -19.93
CA THR A 137 45.72 -17.25 -18.77
C THR A 137 45.07 -15.94 -19.18
N SER A 138 45.71 -15.13 -20.03
CA SER A 138 45.13 -13.93 -20.63
C SER A 138 43.85 -14.23 -21.41
N LYS A 139 43.87 -15.23 -22.31
CA LYS A 139 42.66 -15.68 -23.05
C LYS A 139 41.56 -16.17 -22.11
N ALA A 140 41.90 -16.90 -21.06
CA ALA A 140 40.93 -17.37 -20.06
C ALA A 140 40.27 -16.20 -19.30
N LEU A 141 41.06 -15.17 -18.93
CA LEU A 141 40.56 -13.96 -18.28
C LEU A 141 39.65 -13.15 -19.21
N PHE A 142 40.02 -12.97 -20.48
CA PHE A 142 39.15 -12.32 -21.46
C PHE A 142 37.86 -13.10 -21.71
N ALA A 143 37.92 -14.44 -21.78
CA ALA A 143 36.72 -15.28 -21.92
C ALA A 143 35.80 -15.22 -20.67
N ALA A 144 36.38 -15.11 -19.47
CA ALA A 144 35.60 -14.85 -18.25
C ALA A 144 34.95 -13.46 -18.28
N LYS A 145 35.70 -12.42 -18.65
CA LYS A 145 35.18 -11.05 -18.74
C LYS A 145 34.12 -10.86 -19.83
N ALA A 146 34.21 -11.59 -20.95
CA ALA A 146 33.16 -11.63 -21.96
C ALA A 146 31.83 -12.14 -21.35
N ARG A 147 31.88 -13.27 -20.63
CA ARG A 147 30.70 -13.84 -19.93
C ARG A 147 30.17 -12.91 -18.84
N ASP A 148 31.04 -12.25 -18.08
CA ASP A 148 30.63 -11.23 -17.09
C ASP A 148 29.84 -10.09 -17.77
N HIS A 149 30.32 -9.59 -18.92
CA HIS A 149 29.66 -8.53 -19.68
C HIS A 149 28.36 -9.00 -20.36
N GLU A 150 28.30 -10.23 -20.86
CA GLU A 150 27.07 -10.84 -21.39
C GLU A 150 26.01 -11.02 -20.30
N ALA A 151 26.40 -11.53 -19.13
CA ALA A 151 25.51 -11.65 -17.97
C ALA A 151 25.05 -10.29 -17.44
N ALA A 152 25.92 -9.27 -17.44
CA ALA A 152 25.55 -7.91 -17.08
C ALA A 152 24.55 -7.29 -18.08
N ARG A 153 24.74 -7.52 -19.39
CA ARG A 153 23.79 -7.09 -20.44
C ARG A 153 22.44 -7.80 -20.32
N ALA A 154 22.43 -9.11 -20.05
CA ALA A 154 21.19 -9.86 -19.85
C ALA A 154 20.39 -9.31 -18.64
N ARG A 155 21.07 -9.00 -17.52
CA ARG A 155 20.44 -8.37 -16.35
C ARG A 155 19.95 -6.94 -16.63
N ALA A 156 20.67 -6.17 -17.46
CA ALA A 156 20.21 -4.84 -17.85
C ALA A 156 18.90 -4.91 -18.64
N LEU A 157 18.83 -5.79 -19.65
CA LEU A 157 17.61 -6.03 -20.44
C LEU A 157 16.46 -6.58 -19.58
N GLU A 158 16.75 -7.41 -18.58
CA GLU A 158 15.73 -7.90 -17.62
C GLU A 158 15.17 -6.77 -16.75
N LEU A 159 16.02 -5.85 -16.28
CA LEU A 159 15.59 -4.68 -15.51
C LEU A 159 14.85 -3.64 -16.38
N GLU A 160 15.27 -3.44 -17.63
CA GLU A 160 14.56 -2.59 -18.59
C GLU A 160 13.15 -3.14 -18.90
N ALA A 161 13.02 -4.46 -19.11
CA ALA A 161 11.72 -5.10 -19.30
C ALA A 161 10.80 -4.94 -18.07
N ARG A 162 11.32 -5.19 -16.85
CA ARG A 162 10.57 -4.98 -15.60
C ARG A 162 10.12 -3.53 -15.43
N LEU A 163 10.98 -2.55 -15.72
CA LEU A 163 10.62 -1.13 -15.64
C LEU A 163 9.53 -0.75 -16.64
N ASP A 164 9.52 -1.34 -17.84
CA ASP A 164 8.46 -1.12 -18.83
C ASP A 164 7.14 -1.82 -18.46
N ASP A 165 7.17 -2.94 -17.75
CA ASP A 165 5.97 -3.56 -17.17
C ASP A 165 5.43 -2.76 -15.98
N GLU A 166 6.28 -2.34 -15.03
CA GLU A 166 5.91 -1.43 -13.93
C GLU A 166 5.31 -0.10 -14.45
N ARG A 167 5.82 0.43 -15.57
CA ARG A 167 5.24 1.60 -16.26
C ARG A 167 3.85 1.32 -16.84
N ARG A 168 3.60 0.12 -17.39
CA ARG A 168 2.29 -0.27 -17.92
C ARG A 168 1.26 -0.42 -16.79
N GLU A 169 1.65 -1.05 -15.68
CA GLU A 169 0.81 -1.19 -14.49
C GLU A 169 0.48 0.19 -13.90
N LEU A 170 1.48 1.08 -13.75
CA LEU A 170 1.26 2.44 -13.27
C LEU A 170 0.34 3.25 -14.20
N ALA A 171 0.52 3.14 -15.52
CA ALA A 171 -0.35 3.83 -16.50
C ALA A 171 -1.79 3.31 -16.45
N ALA A 172 -2.00 2.01 -16.26
CA ALA A 172 -3.32 1.41 -16.08
C ALA A 172 -3.98 1.89 -14.77
N ALA A 173 -3.24 1.91 -13.67
CA ALA A 173 -3.73 2.38 -12.37
C ALA A 173 -4.08 3.89 -12.38
N VAL A 174 -3.33 4.70 -13.13
CA VAL A 174 -3.68 6.13 -13.35
C VAL A 174 -4.98 6.25 -14.14
N ALA A 175 -5.15 5.49 -15.22
CA ALA A 175 -6.39 5.53 -16.02
C ALA A 175 -7.62 5.04 -15.23
N GLU A 176 -7.46 4.03 -14.37
CA GLU A 176 -8.51 3.57 -13.44
C GLU A 176 -8.87 4.66 -12.42
N ALA A 177 -7.86 5.33 -11.83
CA ALA A 177 -8.07 6.44 -10.90
C ALA A 177 -8.73 7.66 -11.55
N GLU A 178 -8.37 7.99 -12.80
CA GLU A 178 -9.03 9.05 -13.57
C GLU A 178 -10.49 8.72 -13.89
N SER A 179 -10.80 7.46 -14.24
CA SER A 179 -12.19 7.00 -14.42
C SER A 179 -12.99 7.10 -13.12
N ALA A 180 -12.44 6.58 -12.01
CA ALA A 180 -13.10 6.63 -10.71
C ALA A 180 -13.32 8.07 -10.22
N ALA A 181 -12.41 9.00 -10.52
CA ALA A 181 -12.57 10.42 -10.24
C ALA A 181 -13.68 11.07 -11.10
N ALA A 182 -13.81 10.68 -12.37
CA ALA A 182 -14.90 11.13 -13.24
C ALA A 182 -16.27 10.61 -12.77
N ASP A 183 -16.35 9.33 -12.39
CA ASP A 183 -17.57 8.72 -11.84
C ASP A 183 -17.97 9.37 -10.51
N ALA A 184 -17.00 9.62 -9.62
CA ALA A 184 -17.25 10.34 -8.37
C ALA A 184 -17.74 11.79 -8.61
N ALA A 185 -17.19 12.49 -9.60
CA ALA A 185 -17.65 13.83 -9.98
C ALA A 185 -19.06 13.82 -10.61
N ALA A 186 -19.43 12.77 -11.35
CA ALA A 186 -20.79 12.59 -11.86
C ALA A 186 -21.79 12.30 -10.73
N LEU A 187 -21.43 11.42 -9.79
CA LEU A 187 -22.24 11.14 -8.60
C LEU A 187 -22.43 12.37 -7.71
N ALA A 188 -21.39 13.21 -7.56
CA ALA A 188 -21.48 14.46 -6.81
C ALA A 188 -22.51 15.43 -7.45
N ARG A 189 -22.45 15.65 -8.76
CA ARG A 189 -23.43 16.49 -9.48
C ARG A 189 -24.85 15.95 -9.36
N ASN A 190 -25.04 14.64 -9.57
CA ASN A 190 -26.35 14.00 -9.40
C ASN A 190 -26.91 14.18 -7.97
N ALA A 191 -26.04 14.22 -6.95
CA ALA A 191 -26.45 14.49 -5.56
C ALA A 191 -26.76 15.98 -5.31
N GLU A 192 -26.03 16.90 -5.93
CA GLU A 192 -26.31 18.35 -5.90
C GLU A 192 -27.65 18.67 -6.59
N ASP A 193 -27.88 18.14 -7.80
CA ASP A 193 -29.13 18.25 -8.54
C ASP A 193 -30.31 17.69 -7.72
N ARG A 194 -30.15 16.48 -7.15
CA ARG A 194 -31.21 15.87 -6.32
C ARG A 194 -31.46 16.62 -5.02
N ALA A 195 -30.44 17.27 -4.44
CA ALA A 195 -30.62 18.16 -3.29
C ALA A 195 -31.37 19.45 -3.67
N ALA A 196 -31.12 19.99 -4.87
CA ALA A 196 -31.85 21.15 -5.41
C ALA A 196 -33.32 20.81 -5.70
N GLU A 197 -33.61 19.64 -6.28
CA GLU A 197 -34.98 19.14 -6.47
C GLU A 197 -35.72 19.03 -5.12
N LEU A 198 -35.13 18.35 -4.13
CA LEU A 198 -35.73 18.19 -2.81
C LEU A 198 -35.92 19.53 -2.06
N ALA A 199 -35.02 20.50 -2.26
CA ALA A 199 -35.18 21.85 -1.73
C ALA A 199 -36.35 22.61 -2.40
N ALA A 200 -36.54 22.44 -3.72
CA ALA A 200 -37.67 23.01 -4.44
C ALA A 200 -39.01 22.38 -4.03
N ASP A 201 -39.07 21.04 -3.90
CA ASP A 201 -40.25 20.31 -3.40
C ASP A 201 -40.63 20.76 -1.98
N MET A 202 -39.64 20.89 -1.08
CA MET A 202 -39.86 21.40 0.27
C MET A 202 -40.36 22.85 0.29
N ALA A 203 -39.82 23.71 -0.59
CA ALA A 203 -40.30 25.09 -0.73
C ALA A 203 -41.75 25.16 -1.24
N ALA A 204 -42.11 24.32 -2.22
CA ALA A 204 -43.47 24.21 -2.74
C ALA A 204 -44.44 23.66 -1.68
N ALA A 205 -44.04 22.65 -0.91
CA ALA A 205 -44.81 22.12 0.21
C ALA A 205 -45.05 23.18 1.30
N HIS A 206 -44.02 23.96 1.66
CA HIS A 206 -44.16 25.08 2.60
C HIS A 206 -45.10 26.18 2.06
N ALA A 207 -45.01 26.53 0.77
CA ALA A 207 -45.93 27.50 0.15
C ALA A 207 -47.40 27.02 0.20
N SER A 208 -47.63 25.74 -0.12
CA SER A 208 -48.95 25.10 -0.04
C SER A 208 -49.50 25.08 1.39
N ILE A 209 -48.67 24.76 2.39
CA ILE A 209 -49.06 24.81 3.81
C ILE A 209 -49.45 26.23 4.24
N GLU A 210 -48.72 27.25 3.80
CA GLU A 210 -49.04 28.65 4.12
C GLU A 210 -50.29 29.16 3.40
N GLU A 211 -50.56 28.71 2.16
CA GLU A 211 -51.84 28.97 1.50
C GLU A 211 -53.01 28.27 2.20
N ALA A 212 -52.85 27.00 2.58
CA ALA A 212 -53.86 26.25 3.34
C ALA A 212 -54.18 26.90 4.69
N LYS A 213 -53.17 27.41 5.42
CA LYS A 213 -53.37 28.21 6.64
C LYS A 213 -54.20 29.47 6.38
N ARG A 214 -53.81 30.28 5.38
CA ARG A 214 -54.53 31.51 5.01
C ARG A 214 -55.98 31.22 4.58
N SER A 215 -56.20 30.11 3.88
CA SER A 215 -57.54 29.64 3.50
C SER A 215 -58.37 29.23 4.72
N ALA A 216 -57.79 28.46 5.65
CA ALA A 216 -58.44 28.06 6.89
C ALA A 216 -58.76 29.25 7.80
N ASP A 217 -57.90 30.27 7.88
CA ASP A 217 -58.15 31.47 8.68
C ASP A 217 -59.21 32.39 8.06
N ARG A 218 -59.27 32.50 6.72
CA ARG A 218 -60.41 33.13 6.03
C ARG A 218 -61.72 32.40 6.36
N ALA A 219 -61.74 31.08 6.21
CA ALA A 219 -62.90 30.25 6.53
C ALA A 219 -63.33 30.38 8.01
N ARG A 220 -62.38 30.53 8.94
CA ARG A 220 -62.66 30.84 10.36
C ARG A 220 -63.28 32.22 10.55
N THR A 221 -62.81 33.25 9.83
CA THR A 221 -63.42 34.59 9.90
C THR A 221 -64.84 34.63 9.30
N ASP A 222 -65.07 33.96 8.18
CA ASP A 222 -66.41 33.84 7.59
C ASP A 222 -67.35 33.00 8.47
N LEU A 223 -66.88 31.90 9.06
CA LEU A 223 -67.68 31.10 10.00
C LEU A 223 -68.09 31.92 11.23
N ARG A 224 -67.19 32.76 11.78
CA ARG A 224 -67.54 33.70 12.87
C ARG A 224 -68.59 34.71 12.42
N ARG A 225 -68.38 35.38 11.27
CA ARG A 225 -69.34 36.34 10.72
C ARG A 225 -70.74 35.71 10.54
N VAL A 226 -70.82 34.50 9.98
CA VAL A 226 -72.08 33.76 9.81
C VAL A 226 -72.69 33.32 11.15
N GLN A 227 -71.88 33.00 12.16
CA GLN A 227 -72.37 32.73 13.53
C GLN A 227 -72.94 33.99 14.18
N ASP A 228 -72.28 35.14 14.04
CA ASP A 228 -72.73 36.43 14.57
C ASP A 228 -74.01 36.91 13.86
N GLU A 229 -74.08 36.80 12.53
CA GLU A 229 -75.28 37.06 11.72
C GLU A 229 -76.45 36.13 12.12
N ALA A 230 -76.20 34.83 12.32
CA ALA A 230 -77.21 33.88 12.77
C ALA A 230 -77.68 34.15 14.21
N ASN A 231 -76.81 34.62 15.09
CA ASN A 231 -77.15 35.01 16.45
C ASN A 231 -77.97 36.31 16.48
N ALA A 232 -77.62 37.30 15.64
CA ALA A 232 -78.41 38.51 15.45
C ALA A 232 -79.82 38.19 14.92
N ALA A 233 -79.94 37.39 13.86
CA ALA A 233 -81.22 36.96 13.31
C ALA A 233 -82.08 36.18 14.34
N ARG A 234 -81.45 35.34 15.18
CA ARG A 234 -82.14 34.68 16.31
C ARG A 234 -82.65 35.66 17.36
N ALA A 235 -81.89 36.71 17.66
CA ALA A 235 -82.32 37.76 18.58
C ALA A 235 -83.47 38.61 18.00
N GLU A 236 -83.44 38.90 16.70
CA GLU A 236 -84.54 39.57 15.99
C GLU A 236 -85.81 38.73 15.99
N VAL A 237 -85.71 37.42 15.70
CA VAL A 237 -86.85 36.48 15.76
C VAL A 237 -87.39 36.36 17.19
N ALA A 238 -86.54 36.31 18.21
CA ALA A 238 -86.97 36.32 19.61
C ALA A 238 -87.69 37.64 19.98
N ALA A 239 -87.18 38.79 19.53
CA ALA A 239 -87.82 40.08 19.72
C ALA A 239 -89.15 40.21 18.95
N ALA A 240 -89.26 39.60 17.76
CA ALA A 240 -90.50 39.51 17.00
C ALA A 240 -91.56 38.67 17.73
N HIS A 241 -91.19 37.48 18.22
CA HIS A 241 -92.09 36.66 19.05
C HIS A 241 -92.53 37.38 20.33
N ALA A 242 -91.62 38.10 21.01
CA ALA A 242 -91.96 38.89 22.18
C ALA A 242 -92.95 40.04 21.86
N ARG A 243 -92.81 40.68 20.69
CA ARG A 243 -93.78 41.69 20.20
C ARG A 243 -95.13 41.05 19.87
N ILE A 244 -95.16 39.88 19.23
CA ILE A 244 -96.39 39.14 18.92
C ILE A 244 -97.12 38.79 20.22
N ALA A 245 -96.45 38.16 21.19
CA ALA A 245 -97.06 37.82 22.48
C ALA A 245 -97.56 39.07 23.26
N ALA A 246 -96.88 40.20 23.15
CA ALA A 246 -97.34 41.46 23.73
C ALA A 246 -98.59 42.03 23.02
N LEU A 247 -98.69 41.89 21.70
CA LEU A 247 -99.86 42.30 20.91
C LEU A 247 -101.05 41.35 21.13
N GLU A 248 -100.82 40.04 21.21
CA GLU A 248 -101.83 39.03 21.56
C GLU A 248 -102.40 39.30 22.96
N LYS A 249 -101.53 39.61 23.94
CA LYS A 249 -102.00 40.04 25.26
C LYS A 249 -102.79 41.34 25.19
N ALA A 250 -102.32 42.35 24.48
CA ALA A 250 -103.02 43.63 24.34
C ALA A 250 -104.39 43.48 23.64
N ALA A 251 -104.52 42.52 22.71
CA ALA A 251 -105.80 42.14 22.11
C ALA A 251 -106.71 41.44 23.14
N ALA A 252 -106.21 40.48 23.92
CA ALA A 252 -106.99 39.82 24.96
C ALA A 252 -107.45 40.78 26.09
N ASP A 253 -106.58 41.71 26.50
CA ASP A 253 -106.88 42.79 27.45
C ASP A 253 -107.95 43.75 26.86
N ARG A 254 -107.89 44.04 25.55
CA ARG A 254 -108.90 44.81 24.82
C ARG A 254 -110.24 44.08 24.74
N ASP A 255 -110.26 42.80 24.38
CA ASP A 255 -111.47 41.99 24.30
C ASP A 255 -112.13 41.85 25.67
N ALA A 256 -111.34 41.82 26.75
CA ALA A 256 -111.84 41.87 28.13
C ALA A 256 -112.45 43.24 28.45
N ALA A 257 -111.83 44.34 28.03
CA ALA A 257 -112.35 45.69 28.20
C ALA A 257 -113.62 45.95 27.35
N GLU A 258 -113.73 45.39 26.15
CA GLU A 258 -114.93 45.49 25.31
C GLU A 258 -116.09 44.65 25.88
N ARG A 259 -115.83 43.45 26.40
CA ARG A 259 -116.83 42.69 27.19
C ARG A 259 -117.27 43.41 28.47
N ALA A 260 -116.34 44.05 29.19
CA ALA A 260 -116.67 44.85 30.36
C ALA A 260 -117.52 46.09 30.00
N ARG A 261 -117.26 46.72 28.84
CA ARG A 261 -118.11 47.80 28.30
C ARG A 261 -119.50 47.30 27.88
N GLN A 262 -119.60 46.10 27.29
CA GLN A 262 -120.90 45.49 26.96
C GLN A 262 -121.72 45.25 28.24
N ALA A 263 -121.15 44.59 29.25
CA ALA A 263 -121.82 44.36 30.54
C ALA A 263 -122.20 45.66 31.27
N LEU A 264 -121.38 46.72 31.19
CA LEU A 264 -121.75 48.05 31.71
C LEU A 264 -122.87 48.71 30.89
N THR A 265 -122.92 48.49 29.58
CA THR A 265 -124.01 49.00 28.71
C THR A 265 -125.32 48.28 29.01
N GLU A 266 -125.28 46.97 29.22
CA GLU A 266 -126.41 46.16 29.68
C GLU A 266 -126.91 46.64 31.05
N GLN A 267 -126.02 46.84 32.03
CA GLN A 267 -126.39 47.41 33.33
C GLN A 267 -127.00 48.82 33.23
N VAL A 268 -126.50 49.67 32.33
CA VAL A 268 -127.09 50.99 32.08
C VAL A 268 -128.48 50.87 31.45
N ALA A 269 -128.69 49.91 30.53
CA ALA A 269 -130.00 49.64 29.94
C ALA A 269 -130.99 49.08 30.98
N ASP A 270 -130.57 48.16 31.84
CA ASP A 270 -131.38 47.64 32.96
C ASP A 270 -131.77 48.76 33.93
N VAL A 271 -130.83 49.64 34.29
CA VAL A 271 -131.09 50.80 35.15
C VAL A 271 -131.98 51.83 34.46
N GLN A 272 -131.88 52.01 33.13
CA GLN A 272 -132.79 52.86 32.36
C GLN A 272 -134.21 52.27 32.34
N ALA A 273 -134.37 50.99 31.99
CA ALA A 273 -135.67 50.30 32.01
C ALA A 273 -136.31 50.27 33.42
N LEU A 274 -135.49 50.14 34.47
CA LEU A 274 -135.95 50.24 35.85
C LEU A 274 -136.37 51.67 36.23
N ASN A 275 -135.66 52.70 35.77
CA ASN A 275 -136.06 54.10 35.95
C ASN A 275 -137.32 54.45 35.15
N GLU A 276 -137.47 53.98 33.92
CA GLU A 276 -138.70 54.13 33.12
C GLU A 276 -139.89 53.44 33.78
N ARG A 277 -139.67 52.23 34.31
CA ARG A 277 -140.68 51.52 35.12
C ARG A 277 -141.04 52.29 36.38
N LEU A 278 -140.06 52.77 37.15
CA LEU A 278 -140.33 53.61 38.33
C LEU A 278 -141.01 54.94 37.96
N ALA A 279 -140.72 55.52 36.81
CA ALA A 279 -141.39 56.71 36.31
C ALA A 279 -142.87 56.42 35.98
N THR A 280 -143.15 55.32 35.28
CA THR A 280 -144.55 54.89 35.00
C THR A 280 -145.29 54.46 36.27
N ASP A 281 -144.63 53.82 37.24
CA ASP A 281 -145.19 53.55 38.58
C ASP A 281 -145.45 54.85 39.37
N LEU A 282 -144.57 55.86 39.25
CA LEU A 282 -144.78 57.20 39.83
C LEU A 282 -145.90 57.99 39.13
N GLU A 283 -146.05 57.88 37.82
CA GLU A 283 -147.19 58.44 37.08
C GLU A 283 -148.51 57.72 37.41
N ALA A 284 -148.47 56.39 37.58
CA ALA A 284 -149.60 55.61 38.08
C ALA A 284 -149.96 55.98 39.52
N LEU A 285 -148.96 56.24 40.38
CA LEU A 285 -149.17 56.73 41.74
C LEU A 285 -149.65 58.18 41.77
N ALA A 286 -149.17 59.06 40.90
CA ALA A 286 -149.58 60.47 40.82
C ALA A 286 -150.98 60.64 40.19
N SER A 287 -151.33 59.83 39.19
CA SER A 287 -152.70 59.74 38.66
C SER A 287 -153.64 59.11 39.71
N ARG A 288 -153.20 58.09 40.45
CA ARG A 288 -153.94 57.57 41.61
C ARG A 288 -154.05 58.57 42.76
N GLU A 289 -153.04 59.39 43.00
CA GLU A 289 -153.03 60.40 44.07
C GLU A 289 -153.87 61.62 43.68
N THR A 290 -153.86 62.05 42.41
CA THR A 290 -154.79 63.08 41.90
C THR A 290 -156.22 62.57 41.84
N HIS A 291 -156.45 61.30 41.48
CA HIS A 291 -157.75 60.65 41.63
C HIS A 291 -158.17 60.57 43.10
N LEU A 292 -157.30 60.14 44.02
CA LEU A 292 -157.57 60.10 45.46
C LEU A 292 -157.73 61.49 46.08
N LYS A 293 -157.10 62.54 45.51
CA LYS A 293 -157.33 63.96 45.84
C LYS A 293 -158.67 64.44 45.30
N HIS A 294 -159.10 63.99 44.12
CA HIS A 294 -160.42 64.30 43.58
C HIS A 294 -161.52 63.60 44.39
N VAL A 295 -161.33 62.33 44.74
CA VAL A 295 -162.17 61.59 45.70
C VAL A 295 -162.11 62.24 47.07
N ASN A 296 -160.95 62.66 47.60
CA ASN A 296 -160.87 63.44 48.85
C ASN A 296 -161.48 64.84 48.74
N ARG A 297 -161.64 65.41 47.54
CA ARG A 297 -162.28 66.71 47.33
C ARG A 297 -163.79 66.54 47.29
N SER A 298 -164.28 65.53 46.54
CA SER A 298 -165.67 65.08 46.60
C SER A 298 -166.06 64.71 48.05
N LEU A 299 -165.29 63.86 48.71
CA LEU A 299 -165.45 63.51 50.12
C LEU A 299 -165.21 64.68 51.08
N LYS A 300 -164.42 65.71 50.74
CA LYS A 300 -164.34 66.95 51.56
C LYS A 300 -165.50 67.88 51.31
N ASP A 301 -166.14 67.85 50.15
CA ASP A 301 -167.33 68.64 49.87
C ASP A 301 -168.60 67.90 50.35
N GLU A 302 -168.58 66.57 50.45
CA GLU A 302 -169.50 65.76 51.27
C GLU A 302 -169.23 65.94 52.77
N VAL A 303 -167.99 65.87 53.23
CA VAL A 303 -167.64 66.17 54.63
C VAL A 303 -167.89 67.65 54.96
N ARG A 304 -167.94 68.58 54.00
CA ARG A 304 -168.45 69.95 54.23
C ARG A 304 -169.97 70.04 54.23
N LYS A 305 -170.69 69.18 53.49
CA LYS A 305 -172.14 69.00 53.67
C LYS A 305 -172.43 68.44 55.08
N LEU A 306 -171.62 67.49 55.55
CA LEU A 306 -171.76 66.83 56.86
C LEU A 306 -171.20 67.65 58.04
N SER A 307 -170.12 68.42 57.86
CA SER A 307 -169.52 69.28 58.91
C SER A 307 -170.17 70.65 59.00
N ARG A 308 -171.06 71.01 58.06
CA ARG A 308 -172.10 72.02 58.33
C ARG A 308 -173.12 71.52 59.37
N ALA A 309 -173.15 70.22 59.66
CA ALA A 309 -173.98 69.62 60.71
C ALA A 309 -173.18 69.11 61.93
N ASN A 310 -171.85 69.30 61.99
CA ASN A 310 -171.08 68.99 63.20
C ASN A 310 -169.76 69.78 63.32
N SER A 311 -169.58 70.47 64.44
CA SER A 311 -168.46 71.39 64.72
C SER A 311 -167.97 71.23 66.16
N ALA A 312 -166.74 70.74 66.41
CA ALA A 312 -165.93 70.99 67.62
C ALA A 312 -164.57 70.25 67.58
N THR A 313 -163.61 70.70 68.43
CA THR A 313 -162.43 69.96 68.96
C THR A 313 -161.30 69.65 67.94
N SER A 314 -160.06 70.16 67.96
CA SER A 314 -159.06 70.55 69.00
C SER A 314 -158.07 69.40 69.35
N MET A 315 -156.88 69.31 68.71
CA MET A 315 -155.54 69.81 69.14
C MET A 315 -154.53 68.63 69.41
N PRO A 316 -153.19 68.86 69.61
CA PRO A 316 -152.08 67.92 69.26
C PRO A 316 -151.35 67.32 70.52
N PRO A 317 -150.01 67.01 70.61
CA PRO A 317 -148.85 66.91 69.67
C PRO A 317 -147.93 65.65 69.90
N VAL A 318 -146.60 65.77 69.69
CA VAL A 318 -145.46 64.83 70.04
C VAL A 318 -145.25 63.67 69.02
N SER A 319 -144.11 63.38 68.35
CA SER A 319 -142.63 63.48 68.57
C SER A 319 -142.04 62.33 69.44
N PRO A 320 -140.72 61.97 69.40
CA PRO A 320 -139.61 62.16 68.44
C PRO A 320 -139.41 60.87 67.58
N SER A 321 -138.38 60.59 66.74
CA SER A 321 -136.91 60.52 66.90
C SER A 321 -136.42 59.69 68.12
N PRO A 322 -135.23 59.05 68.14
CA PRO A 322 -134.12 59.13 67.18
C PRO A 322 -133.42 57.76 66.87
N SER A 323 -132.20 57.80 66.33
CA SER A 323 -131.07 56.88 66.64
C SER A 323 -131.10 55.43 66.13
N ALA A 324 -129.96 54.72 66.00
CA ALA A 324 -128.55 55.15 65.83
C ALA A 324 -127.68 53.92 65.46
N ASN A 325 -126.40 54.19 65.19
CA ASN A 325 -125.27 53.25 65.08
C ASN A 325 -125.26 52.33 63.84
N GLY A 326 -124.10 52.03 63.24
CA GLY A 326 -122.75 52.56 63.49
C GLY A 326 -121.67 51.49 63.56
N ALA A 327 -120.41 51.92 63.35
CA ALA A 327 -119.19 51.11 63.26
C ALA A 327 -119.19 50.06 62.10
N GLY A 328 -118.08 49.80 61.40
CA GLY A 328 -116.71 50.29 61.56
C GLY A 328 -115.78 49.26 62.21
N LEU A 329 -114.48 49.42 61.96
CA LEU A 329 -113.38 48.46 62.21
C LEU A 329 -113.44 47.24 61.26
N ALA A 330 -112.40 46.78 60.55
CA ALA A 330 -110.92 46.90 60.55
C ALA A 330 -110.18 45.65 61.06
N ALA A 331 -109.13 45.25 60.32
CA ALA A 331 -108.28 44.06 60.52
C ALA A 331 -109.04 42.71 60.36
N THR A 332 -108.43 41.52 60.23
CA THR A 332 -107.08 41.01 60.56
C THR A 332 -106.61 39.86 59.65
N ALA A 333 -105.28 39.63 59.62
CA ALA A 333 -104.58 38.33 59.60
C ALA A 333 -104.66 37.30 58.43
N MET A 334 -103.47 37.06 57.86
CA MET A 334 -102.75 35.78 57.61
C MET A 334 -103.08 34.56 58.52
N PRO A 335 -102.54 33.32 58.28
CA PRO A 335 -101.72 32.79 57.17
C PRO A 335 -102.53 31.69 56.40
N PRO A 336 -102.21 30.37 56.22
CA PRO A 336 -101.01 29.51 56.42
C PRO A 336 -100.15 29.45 55.11
N GLY A 337 -99.53 28.37 54.57
CA GLY A 337 -99.39 26.94 54.90
C GLY A 337 -98.96 26.10 53.68
N ALA A 338 -97.67 25.94 53.38
CA ALA A 338 -96.80 24.79 53.77
C ALA A 338 -97.18 23.41 53.19
N GLY A 339 -96.51 23.02 52.09
CA GLY A 339 -96.39 21.65 51.59
C GLY A 339 -96.07 21.59 50.08
N ALA A 340 -95.35 20.63 49.48
CA ALA A 340 -94.37 19.59 49.87
C ALA A 340 -94.39 18.55 48.71
N ARG A 341 -93.29 17.80 48.50
CA ARG A 341 -93.10 16.74 47.45
C ARG A 341 -92.81 17.28 46.03
N ARG A 342 -92.02 16.62 45.16
CA ARG A 342 -91.13 15.43 45.30
C ARG A 342 -90.11 15.36 44.13
N MET A 343 -88.95 14.71 44.38
CA MET A 343 -88.17 13.84 43.47
C MET A 343 -88.03 14.19 41.96
N SER A 344 -86.80 14.47 41.48
CA SER A 344 -85.95 13.46 40.79
C SER A 344 -84.80 14.03 39.92
N VAL A 345 -83.61 13.48 40.14
CA VAL A 345 -82.62 12.99 39.14
C VAL A 345 -82.48 13.70 37.77
N ALA A 346 -81.33 14.34 37.53
CA ALA A 346 -80.40 14.01 36.44
C ALA A 346 -79.06 14.77 36.57
N SER A 347 -77.95 14.12 36.20
CA SER A 347 -76.60 14.69 36.22
C SER A 347 -76.28 15.47 34.93
N THR A 348 -75.30 16.38 34.97
CA THR A 348 -74.14 16.30 34.05
C THR A 348 -72.96 17.19 34.46
N ALA A 349 -71.76 16.61 34.33
CA ALA A 349 -70.43 17.20 34.13
C ALA A 349 -70.15 18.67 34.54
N SER A 350 -69.29 18.82 35.55
CA SER A 350 -68.15 19.73 35.44
C SER A 350 -66.96 19.11 36.19
N GLY A 351 -65.86 18.83 35.49
CA GLY A 351 -64.73 18.07 36.02
C GLY A 351 -63.47 18.92 36.19
N SER A 352 -62.91 18.92 37.40
CA SER A 352 -61.55 19.40 37.68
C SER A 352 -60.59 18.22 37.80
N MET A 353 -59.37 18.36 37.29
CA MET A 353 -58.30 17.34 37.39
C MET A 353 -58.09 16.88 38.85
N PRO A 354 -57.77 15.58 39.06
CA PRO A 354 -56.35 15.21 39.11
C PRO A 354 -55.97 14.09 38.14
N LEU A 355 -54.66 13.99 37.84
CA LEU A 355 -54.06 12.93 37.02
C LEU A 355 -53.51 11.80 37.92
N ASP A 356 -54.40 11.07 38.59
CA ASP A 356 -54.03 9.79 39.21
C ASP A 356 -54.28 8.64 38.22
N LEU A 357 -53.21 8.13 37.62
CA LEU A 357 -53.21 6.93 36.77
C LEU A 357 -53.07 5.65 37.61
N ASP A 358 -53.82 5.57 38.71
CA ASP A 358 -53.95 4.35 39.50
C ASP A 358 -54.84 3.35 38.75
N ASN A 359 -54.22 2.54 37.89
CA ASN A 359 -54.85 1.38 37.25
C ASN A 359 -54.56 0.14 38.12
N PRO A 360 -55.48 -0.30 39.01
CA PRO A 360 -55.18 -1.20 40.12
C PRO A 360 -54.85 -2.65 39.74
N GLY A 361 -54.76 -2.97 38.44
CA GLY A 361 -54.26 -4.25 37.91
C GLY A 361 -52.82 -4.21 37.39
N VAL A 362 -52.28 -3.03 37.07
CA VAL A 362 -50.95 -2.91 36.45
C VAL A 362 -49.88 -2.87 37.53
N LYS A 363 -49.00 -3.89 37.55
CA LYS A 363 -47.86 -3.92 38.48
C LYS A 363 -46.90 -2.78 38.10
N PRO A 364 -46.50 -1.89 39.03
CA PRO A 364 -45.60 -0.78 38.70
C PRO A 364 -44.25 -1.32 38.21
N VAL A 365 -43.98 -1.15 36.92
CA VAL A 365 -42.78 -1.68 36.27
C VAL A 365 -41.54 -1.04 36.89
N ASN A 366 -40.64 -1.86 37.43
CA ASN A 366 -39.41 -1.36 38.03
C ASN A 366 -38.48 -0.82 36.95
N VAL A 367 -38.53 0.50 36.73
CA VAL A 367 -37.81 1.23 35.67
C VAL A 367 -36.29 1.00 35.75
N LEU A 368 -35.73 0.80 36.95
CA LEU A 368 -34.30 0.50 37.12
C LEU A 368 -33.95 -0.91 36.61
N TYR A 369 -34.82 -1.89 36.84
CA TYR A 369 -34.65 -3.24 36.29
C TYR A 369 -34.81 -3.24 34.78
N LEU A 370 -35.86 -2.60 34.25
CA LEU A 370 -36.09 -2.45 32.81
C LEU A 370 -34.89 -1.81 32.11
N LYS A 371 -34.32 -0.73 32.67
CA LYS A 371 -33.11 -0.10 32.14
C LYS A 371 -31.91 -1.07 32.08
N SER A 372 -31.73 -1.90 33.11
CA SER A 372 -30.66 -2.92 33.15
C SER A 372 -30.84 -4.01 32.08
N VAL A 373 -32.08 -4.44 31.84
CA VAL A 373 -32.43 -5.42 30.79
C VAL A 373 -32.19 -4.84 29.40
N ILE A 374 -32.61 -3.59 29.13
CA ILE A 374 -32.41 -2.92 27.83
C ILE A 374 -30.91 -2.73 27.53
N MET A 375 -30.11 -2.23 28.49
CA MET A 375 -28.66 -2.11 28.30
C MET A 375 -28.02 -3.48 28.01
N SER A 376 -28.38 -4.52 28.76
CA SER A 376 -27.89 -5.88 28.53
C SER A 376 -28.25 -6.44 27.15
N PHE A 377 -29.45 -6.12 26.63
CA PHE A 377 -29.91 -6.54 25.30
C PHE A 377 -29.15 -5.86 24.16
N LEU A 378 -28.79 -4.58 24.33
CA LEU A 378 -27.99 -3.83 23.36
C LEU A 378 -26.54 -4.30 23.35
N GLU A 379 -25.91 -4.42 24.53
CA GLU A 379 -24.50 -4.82 24.70
C GLU A 379 -24.25 -6.29 24.33
N LYS A 380 -25.06 -7.22 24.83
CA LYS A 380 -24.76 -8.66 24.81
C LYS A 380 -25.62 -9.37 23.77
N LYS A 381 -25.25 -9.25 22.49
CA LYS A 381 -25.94 -9.90 21.36
C LYS A 381 -26.28 -11.38 21.62
N ALA A 382 -25.31 -12.16 22.13
CA ALA A 382 -25.50 -13.57 22.46
C ALA A 382 -26.57 -13.88 23.54
N MET A 383 -26.99 -12.90 24.35
CA MET A 383 -28.05 -13.06 25.35
C MET A 383 -29.43 -12.57 24.87
N ARG A 384 -29.54 -11.96 23.70
CA ARG A 384 -30.81 -11.44 23.15
C ARG A 384 -31.97 -12.44 23.20
N PRO A 385 -31.86 -13.70 22.71
CA PRO A 385 -32.97 -14.66 22.79
C PRO A 385 -33.41 -15.02 24.22
N GLN A 386 -32.55 -14.83 25.23
CA GLN A 386 -32.90 -15.02 26.65
C GLN A 386 -33.56 -13.78 27.26
N LEU A 387 -33.27 -12.59 26.72
CA LEU A 387 -33.78 -11.30 27.21
C LEU A 387 -35.08 -10.86 26.52
N VAL A 388 -35.39 -11.34 25.32
CA VAL A 388 -36.65 -11.05 24.62
C VAL A 388 -37.90 -11.42 25.46
N PRO A 389 -38.00 -12.63 26.07
CA PRO A 389 -39.15 -12.97 26.91
C PRO A 389 -39.27 -12.08 28.16
N VAL A 390 -38.13 -11.59 28.68
CA VAL A 390 -38.09 -10.68 29.84
C VAL A 390 -38.57 -9.28 29.45
N LEU A 391 -38.18 -8.77 28.27
CA LEU A 391 -38.69 -7.49 27.75
C LEU A 391 -40.20 -7.56 27.49
N HIS A 392 -40.68 -8.61 26.84
CA HIS A 392 -42.11 -8.85 26.60
C HIS A 392 -42.91 -8.86 27.92
N ALA A 393 -42.43 -9.55 28.95
CA ALA A 393 -43.09 -9.61 30.27
C ALA A 393 -42.96 -8.33 31.13
N LEU A 394 -42.13 -7.36 30.73
CA LEU A 394 -41.97 -6.06 31.41
C LEU A 394 -42.64 -4.88 30.68
N LEU A 395 -42.87 -5.02 29.38
CA LEU A 395 -43.39 -3.96 28.50
C LEU A 395 -44.78 -4.27 27.92
N GLU A 396 -45.30 -5.49 28.14
CA GLU A 396 -46.57 -5.98 27.60
C GLU A 396 -46.65 -5.84 26.06
N CYS A 397 -45.51 -6.08 25.40
CA CYS A 397 -45.38 -6.03 23.93
C CYS A 397 -46.37 -6.96 23.23
N SER A 398 -46.88 -6.53 22.08
CA SER A 398 -47.69 -7.38 21.20
C SER A 398 -46.89 -8.52 20.56
N ASP A 399 -47.57 -9.57 20.11
CA ASP A 399 -46.94 -10.69 19.40
C ASP A 399 -46.19 -10.26 18.12
N ASP A 400 -46.65 -9.20 17.44
CA ASP A 400 -45.98 -8.61 16.27
C ASP A 400 -44.66 -7.93 16.67
N GLU A 401 -44.62 -7.25 17.81
CA GLU A 401 -43.39 -6.66 18.36
C GLU A 401 -42.44 -7.73 18.88
N LEU A 402 -42.97 -8.80 19.48
CA LEU A 402 -42.21 -9.98 19.90
C LEU A 402 -41.50 -10.64 18.70
N GLN A 403 -42.21 -10.86 17.59
CA GLN A 403 -41.60 -11.38 16.35
C GLN A 403 -40.52 -10.44 15.79
N ARG A 404 -40.76 -9.12 15.79
CA ARG A 404 -39.76 -8.13 15.35
C ARG A 404 -38.51 -8.13 16.25
N LEU A 405 -38.67 -8.25 17.57
CA LEU A 405 -37.56 -8.35 18.51
C LEU A 405 -36.76 -9.65 18.34
N GLN A 406 -37.43 -10.77 18.04
CA GLN A 406 -36.77 -12.04 17.72
C GLN A 406 -35.98 -11.97 16.40
N ALA A 407 -36.49 -11.26 15.39
CA ALA A 407 -35.79 -11.06 14.12
C ALA A 407 -34.56 -10.11 14.19
N ILE A 408 -34.35 -9.43 15.33
CA ILE A 408 -33.21 -8.54 15.61
C ILE A 408 -32.18 -9.23 16.54
N GLY A 409 -32.49 -10.44 17.02
CA GLY A 409 -31.68 -11.26 17.95
C GLY A 409 -30.40 -11.80 17.34
#